data_AF-A0A7S3HPY6-F1
#
_entry.id   AF-A0A7S3HPY6-F1
#
_cell.length_a   1.000
_cell.length_b   1.000
_cell.length_c   1.000
_cell.angle_alpha   90.00
_cell.angle_beta   90.00
_cell.angle_gamma   90.00
#
_symmetry.space_group_name_H-M   'P 1'
#
loop_
_entity.id
_entity.type
_entity.pdbx_description
1 polymer ?
#
loop_
_entity_poly.entity_id
_entity_poly.type
_entity_poly.pdbx_seq_one_letter_code
_entity_poly.pdbx_strand_id
1 'polypeptide(L)'
;AELELAFAHTGLASVPALKRAQAKAKHYVGDLLRKQPQLLNECLNTWFPVATPTKARGCMCGILLAYTKQRQPAEYERVRRVISEVYQKRLLTLTKQQSLALSSVSWVPFISSLTPLEWTNTAETEEGFESLLIKAMKKAPESGSYVACTLVTHVDSTVDMSNFVTQIGAVSAIKMLKSSDAGVRTAGLRLVCAMSSKTSDAAAFQLLVAQLCE
;
A
#
# COMPACT_ATOMS: atom_id res chain seq x y z
N ALA A 1 19.46 -0.08 -4.24
CA ALA A 1 19.52 -1.31 -5.04
C ALA A 1 18.13 -1.95 -5.24
N GLU A 2 17.57 -2.66 -4.27
CA GLU A 2 16.31 -3.43 -4.47
C GLU A 2 15.05 -2.54 -4.58
N LEU A 3 14.98 -1.47 -3.79
CA LEU A 3 13.95 -0.42 -3.93
C LEU A 3 14.05 0.34 -5.26
N GLU A 4 15.23 0.43 -5.88
CA GLU A 4 15.39 1.13 -7.15
C GLU A 4 14.83 0.34 -8.33
N LEU A 5 14.93 -0.99 -8.26
CA LEU A 5 14.37 -1.95 -9.21
C LEU A 5 12.84 -2.07 -9.11
N ALA A 6 12.20 -1.62 -8.03
CA ALA A 6 10.73 -1.57 -7.92
C ALA A 6 10.12 -0.34 -8.62
N PHE A 7 10.86 0.77 -8.72
CA PHE A 7 10.38 2.01 -9.34
C PHE A 7 10.65 2.12 -10.84
N ALA A 8 11.55 1.29 -11.39
CA ALA A 8 11.83 1.27 -12.83
C ALA A 8 10.62 0.82 -13.69
N HIS A 9 9.65 0.11 -13.08
CA HIS A 9 8.57 -0.61 -13.78
C HIS A 9 7.24 0.15 -13.92
N THR A 10 7.21 1.46 -13.65
CA THR A 10 5.96 2.26 -13.70
C THR A 10 5.89 3.25 -14.87
N GLY A 11 6.82 3.22 -15.83
CA GLY A 11 6.84 4.17 -16.95
C GLY A 11 7.05 5.64 -16.53
N LEU A 12 7.27 5.91 -15.24
CA LEU A 12 7.63 7.22 -14.72
C LEU A 12 9.15 7.40 -14.87
N ALA A 13 9.63 7.59 -16.08
CA ALA A 13 11.04 7.90 -16.37
C ALA A 13 11.45 9.33 -15.94
N SER A 14 11.13 9.73 -14.69
CA SER A 14 11.58 10.97 -14.05
C SER A 14 12.09 10.76 -12.60
N VAL A 15 12.41 9.52 -12.26
CA VAL A 15 12.56 9.01 -10.88
C VAL A 15 13.77 9.51 -10.07
N PRO A 16 14.94 9.93 -10.61
CA PRO A 16 16.01 10.45 -9.76
C PRO A 16 15.63 11.76 -9.06
N ALA A 17 14.96 12.68 -9.77
CA ALA A 17 14.53 13.96 -9.21
C ALA A 17 13.36 13.77 -8.24
N LEU A 18 12.41 12.90 -8.56
CA LEU A 18 11.25 12.59 -7.71
C LEU A 18 11.66 11.87 -6.41
N LYS A 19 12.58 10.89 -6.49
CA LYS A 19 13.15 10.23 -5.30
C LYS A 19 13.95 11.20 -4.43
N ARG A 20 14.78 12.05 -5.04
CA ARG A 20 15.52 13.09 -4.29
C ARG A 20 14.56 14.10 -3.66
N ALA A 21 13.50 14.51 -4.35
CA ALA A 21 12.50 15.41 -3.82
C ALA A 21 11.71 14.77 -2.66
N GLN A 22 11.33 13.49 -2.76
CA GLN A 22 10.67 12.75 -1.68
C GLN A 22 11.60 12.55 -0.47
N ALA A 23 12.86 12.19 -0.70
CA ALA A 23 13.86 12.08 0.37
C ALA A 23 14.07 13.43 1.05
N LYS A 24 14.22 14.52 0.26
CA LYS A 24 14.37 15.88 0.78
C LYS A 24 13.13 16.33 1.57
N ALA A 25 11.93 16.02 1.08
CA ALA A 25 10.68 16.29 1.79
C ALA A 25 10.58 15.51 3.11
N LYS A 26 10.94 14.22 3.11
CA LYS A 26 11.01 13.40 4.32
C LYS A 26 12.00 13.99 5.34
N HIS A 27 13.19 14.41 4.90
CA HIS A 27 14.17 15.06 5.76
C HIS A 27 13.67 16.39 6.29
N TYR A 28 13.12 17.24 5.43
CA TYR A 28 12.61 18.56 5.81
C TYR A 28 11.44 18.48 6.80
N VAL A 29 10.43 17.65 6.51
CA VAL A 29 9.30 17.41 7.41
C VAL A 29 9.79 16.79 8.72
N GLY A 30 10.73 15.84 8.65
CA GLY A 30 11.34 15.26 9.85
C GLY A 30 12.15 16.26 10.68
N ASP A 31 12.83 17.22 10.05
CA ASP A 31 13.53 18.32 10.73
C ASP A 31 12.55 19.31 11.36
N LEU A 32 11.45 19.62 10.67
CA LEU A 32 10.40 20.49 11.16
C LEU A 32 9.70 19.89 12.39
N LEU A 33 9.31 18.63 12.32
CA LEU A 33 8.68 17.90 13.44
C LEU A 33 9.63 17.70 14.63
N ARG A 34 10.95 17.66 14.38
CA ARG A 34 11.95 17.65 15.46
C ARG A 34 12.01 19.00 16.18
N LYS A 35 12.01 20.10 15.41
CA LYS A 35 12.07 21.46 15.96
C LYS A 35 10.77 21.88 16.63
N GLN A 36 9.63 21.33 16.18
CA GLN A 36 8.29 21.68 16.66
C GLN A 36 7.42 20.42 16.79
N PRO A 37 7.60 19.63 17.87
CA PRO A 37 6.83 18.39 18.08
C PRO A 37 5.31 18.59 18.13
N GLN A 38 4.84 19.76 18.56
CA GLN A 38 3.43 20.12 18.59
C GLN A 38 2.75 20.09 17.21
N LEU A 39 3.51 20.31 16.13
CA LEU A 39 2.99 20.22 14.76
C LEU A 39 2.51 18.81 14.41
N LEU A 40 3.06 17.77 15.04
CA LEU A 40 2.59 16.41 14.87
C LEU A 40 1.13 16.30 15.35
N ASN A 41 0.83 16.86 16.52
CA ASN A 41 -0.52 16.85 17.08
C ASN A 41 -1.48 17.68 16.22
N GLU A 42 -1.07 18.85 15.75
CA GLU A 42 -1.88 19.68 14.85
C GLU A 42 -2.17 18.97 13.51
N CYS A 43 -1.16 18.29 12.94
CA CYS A 43 -1.35 17.48 11.74
C CYS A 43 -2.40 16.38 11.97
N LEU A 44 -2.24 15.60 13.04
CA LEU A 44 -3.11 14.47 13.37
C LEU A 44 -4.53 14.89 13.73
N ASN A 45 -4.71 15.99 14.46
CA ASN A 45 -6.01 16.38 15.00
C ASN A 45 -6.81 17.29 14.07
N THR A 46 -6.14 18.08 13.21
CA THR A 46 -6.81 19.07 12.37
C THR A 46 -6.79 18.67 10.89
N TRP A 47 -5.69 18.07 10.43
CA TRP A 47 -5.46 17.87 9.00
C TRP A 47 -5.88 16.51 8.48
N PHE A 48 -5.76 15.44 9.27
CA PHE A 48 -6.16 14.09 8.86
C PHE A 48 -7.67 13.79 9.02
N PRO A 49 -8.40 14.29 10.04
CA PRO A 49 -9.82 13.95 10.24
C PRO A 49 -10.77 14.62 9.24
N VAL A 50 -10.46 15.85 8.79
CA VAL A 50 -11.34 16.68 7.95
C VAL A 50 -11.02 16.55 6.45
N ALA A 51 -10.06 15.72 6.10
CA ALA A 51 -9.43 15.76 4.79
C ALA A 51 -10.20 15.06 3.66
N THR A 52 -10.60 15.82 2.63
CA THR A 52 -10.76 15.29 1.26
C THR A 52 -9.45 14.65 0.77
N PRO A 53 -9.47 13.44 0.21
CA PRO A 53 -8.26 12.68 -0.09
C PRO A 53 -7.49 13.28 -1.29
N THR A 54 -6.52 14.16 -1.02
CA THR A 54 -5.60 14.70 -2.04
C THR A 54 -4.28 13.91 -2.12
N LYS A 55 -3.59 13.95 -3.26
CA LYS A 55 -2.29 13.27 -3.47
C LYS A 55 -1.22 13.69 -2.45
N ALA A 56 -1.22 14.96 -2.03
CA ALA A 56 -0.26 15.49 -1.04
C ALA A 56 -0.40 14.83 0.33
N ARG A 57 -1.64 14.51 0.76
CA ARG A 57 -1.92 13.88 2.06
C ARG A 57 -1.42 12.44 2.14
N GLY A 58 -1.53 11.67 1.06
CA GLY A 58 -1.00 10.30 1.00
C GLY A 58 0.53 10.23 1.17
N CYS A 59 1.26 11.19 0.60
CA CYS A 59 2.71 11.30 0.82
C CYS A 59 3.05 11.65 2.27
N MET A 60 2.26 12.52 2.91
CA MET A 60 2.47 12.90 4.32
C MET A 60 2.25 11.73 5.28
N CYS A 61 1.25 10.86 5.05
CA CYS A 61 1.06 9.65 5.85
C CYS A 61 2.34 8.81 5.91
N GLY A 62 2.97 8.56 4.75
CA GLY A 62 4.18 7.75 4.70
C GLY A 62 5.40 8.40 5.35
N ILE A 63 5.51 9.73 5.26
CA ILE A 63 6.58 10.49 5.93
C ILE A 63 6.40 10.44 7.45
N LEU A 64 5.18 10.62 7.95
CA LEU A 64 4.87 10.61 9.38
C LEU A 64 5.15 9.23 10.00
N LEU A 65 4.68 8.14 9.38
CA LEU A 65 4.97 6.78 9.83
C LEU A 65 6.47 6.51 9.91
N ALA A 66 7.21 6.84 8.85
CA ALA A 66 8.65 6.60 8.81
C ALA A 66 9.42 7.44 9.84
N TYR A 67 8.97 8.68 10.10
CA TYR A 67 9.57 9.56 11.10
C TYR A 67 9.30 9.08 12.52
N THR A 68 8.03 8.83 12.88
CA THR A 68 7.67 8.44 14.25
C THR A 68 8.28 7.09 14.61
N LYS A 69 8.34 6.14 13.67
CA LYS A 69 9.04 4.85 13.88
C LYS A 69 10.51 5.02 14.28
N GLN A 70 11.20 5.97 13.65
CA GLN A 70 12.65 6.14 13.82
C GLN A 70 13.03 7.12 14.93
N ARG A 71 12.20 8.13 15.20
CA ARG A 71 12.59 9.30 16.00
C ARG A 71 11.64 9.56 17.19
N GLN A 72 10.42 9.05 17.15
CA GLN A 72 9.42 9.22 18.22
C GLN A 72 8.62 7.91 18.42
N PRO A 73 9.28 6.81 18.83
CA PRO A 73 8.64 5.49 18.90
C PRO A 73 7.46 5.45 19.87
N ALA A 74 7.45 6.29 20.91
CA ALA A 74 6.33 6.44 21.83
C ALA A 74 5.04 6.93 21.12
N GLU A 75 5.17 7.70 20.04
CA GLU A 75 4.04 8.23 19.25
C GLU A 75 3.67 7.34 18.07
N TYR A 76 4.52 6.37 17.72
CA TYR A 76 4.38 5.58 16.50
C TYR A 76 3.03 4.85 16.43
N GLU A 77 2.64 4.18 17.51
CA GLU A 77 1.38 3.42 17.55
C GLU A 77 0.14 4.32 17.39
N ARG A 78 0.16 5.51 18.00
CA ARG A 78 -0.93 6.48 17.86
C ARG A 78 -1.03 7.00 16.43
N VAL A 79 0.10 7.39 15.85
CA VAL A 79 0.19 7.89 14.47
C VAL A 79 -0.21 6.81 13.46
N ARG A 80 0.18 5.56 13.72
CA ARG A 80 -0.18 4.41 12.91
C ARG A 80 -1.69 4.22 12.84
N ARG A 81 -2.38 4.19 13.99
CA ARG A 81 -3.85 4.04 14.03
C ARG A 81 -4.58 5.13 13.24
N VAL A 82 -4.26 6.41 13.48
CA VAL A 82 -4.89 7.53 12.77
C VAL A 82 -4.70 7.41 11.26
N ILE A 83 -3.51 7.01 10.82
CA ILE A 83 -3.22 6.83 9.40
C ILE A 83 -3.97 5.61 8.83
N SER A 84 -4.07 4.50 9.58
CA SER A 84 -4.88 3.34 9.22
C SER A 84 -6.33 3.72 8.94
N GLU A 85 -6.95 4.52 9.81
CA GLU A 85 -8.31 5.03 9.62
C GLU A 85 -8.46 5.86 8.35
N VAL A 86 -7.48 6.73 8.05
CA VAL A 86 -7.48 7.56 6.83
C VAL A 86 -7.45 6.69 5.57
N TYR A 87 -6.61 5.63 5.55
CA TYR A 87 -6.55 4.72 4.41
C TYR A 87 -7.81 3.85 4.28
N GLN A 88 -8.39 3.38 5.39
CA GLN A 88 -9.67 2.65 5.38
C GLN A 88 -10.82 3.52 4.85
N LYS A 89 -10.97 4.76 5.34
CA LYS A 89 -11.96 5.73 4.82
C LYS A 89 -11.76 6.02 3.33
N ARG A 90 -10.50 6.09 2.88
CA ARG A 90 -10.18 6.24 1.46
C ARG A 90 -10.63 5.03 0.64
N LEU A 91 -10.35 3.81 1.11
CA LEU A 91 -10.83 2.60 0.43
C LEU A 91 -12.36 2.55 0.38
N LEU A 92 -13.05 2.84 1.48
CA LEU A 92 -14.51 2.91 1.52
C LEU A 92 -15.09 3.94 0.55
N THR A 93 -14.40 5.07 0.36
CA THR A 93 -14.81 6.07 -0.63
C THR A 93 -14.64 5.53 -2.05
N LEU A 94 -13.52 4.85 -2.33
CA LEU A 94 -13.25 4.24 -3.62
C LEU A 94 -14.21 3.08 -3.94
N THR A 95 -14.63 2.31 -2.94
CA THR A 95 -15.65 1.26 -3.14
C THR A 95 -17.03 1.84 -3.42
N LYS A 96 -17.33 3.08 -3.05
CA LYS A 96 -18.62 3.74 -3.33
C LYS A 96 -18.63 4.49 -4.66
N GLN A 97 -17.48 4.93 -5.16
CA GLN A 97 -17.40 5.71 -6.41
C GLN A 97 -17.24 4.80 -7.64
N GLN A 98 -17.83 5.21 -8.78
CA GLN A 98 -17.90 4.39 -10.01
C GLN A 98 -16.62 4.38 -10.86
N SER A 99 -15.71 5.36 -10.67
CA SER A 99 -14.53 5.49 -11.54
C SER A 99 -13.45 6.32 -10.84
N LEU A 100 -12.60 5.66 -10.05
CA LEU A 100 -11.32 6.23 -9.64
C LEU A 100 -10.23 5.19 -9.78
N ALA A 101 -9.19 5.54 -10.54
CA ALA A 101 -7.94 4.80 -10.51
C ALA A 101 -7.38 4.82 -9.07
N LEU A 102 -6.93 3.67 -8.58
CA LEU A 102 -6.14 3.61 -7.36
C LEU A 102 -4.84 4.37 -7.62
N SER A 103 -4.73 5.60 -7.10
CA SER A 103 -3.51 6.38 -7.31
C SER A 103 -2.34 5.62 -6.68
N SER A 104 -1.31 5.32 -7.46
CA SER A 104 -0.08 4.61 -7.06
C SER A 104 0.76 5.35 -6.01
N VAL A 105 0.37 6.57 -5.63
CA VAL A 105 1.16 7.42 -4.74
C VAL A 105 0.93 7.05 -3.27
N SER A 106 1.96 6.41 -2.72
CA SER A 106 2.28 6.20 -1.29
C SER A 106 1.40 5.25 -0.49
N TRP A 107 1.03 4.09 -1.04
CA TRP A 107 0.53 2.98 -0.21
C TRP A 107 1.67 2.21 0.49
N VAL A 108 2.86 2.18 -0.13
CA VAL A 108 4.01 1.38 0.35
C VAL A 108 4.33 1.62 1.83
N PRO A 109 4.49 2.86 2.32
CA PRO A 109 4.93 3.07 3.70
C PRO A 109 3.88 2.64 4.72
N PHE A 110 2.60 2.77 4.35
CA PHE A 110 1.47 2.33 5.16
C PHE A 110 1.34 0.81 5.16
N ILE A 111 1.36 0.18 3.98
CA ILE A 111 1.28 -1.28 3.85
C ILE A 111 2.42 -1.97 4.59
N SER A 112 3.63 -1.42 4.53
CA SER A 112 4.80 -1.95 5.24
C SER A 112 4.70 -1.81 6.76
N SER A 113 3.71 -1.06 7.26
CA SER A 113 3.45 -0.87 8.69
C SER A 113 2.23 -1.63 9.20
N LEU A 114 1.47 -2.29 8.31
CA LEU A 114 0.28 -3.06 8.68
C LEU A 114 0.67 -4.26 9.53
N THR A 115 -0.03 -4.43 10.66
CA THR A 115 0.05 -5.67 11.45
C THR A 115 -0.98 -6.69 10.99
N PRO A 116 -0.82 -7.99 11.32
CA PRO A 116 -1.84 -9.01 11.02
C PRO A 116 -3.23 -8.66 11.56
N LEU A 117 -3.28 -8.02 12.73
CA LEU A 117 -4.52 -7.50 13.28
C LEU A 117 -5.14 -6.47 12.35
N GLU A 118 -4.42 -5.42 11.94
CA GLU A 118 -4.97 -4.37 11.05
C GLU A 118 -5.36 -4.86 9.65
N TRP A 119 -4.70 -5.91 9.17
CA TRP A 119 -5.04 -6.57 7.91
C TRP A 119 -6.47 -7.11 7.92
N THR A 120 -6.84 -7.75 9.03
CA THR A 120 -8.09 -8.48 9.24
C THR A 120 -9.15 -7.69 10.05
N ASN A 121 -8.73 -6.65 10.77
CA ASN A 121 -9.56 -5.95 11.74
C ASN A 121 -10.71 -5.19 11.07
N THR A 122 -11.93 -5.47 11.54
CA THR A 122 -13.21 -4.91 11.07
C THR A 122 -13.75 -3.79 11.97
N ALA A 123 -13.03 -3.42 13.05
CA ALA A 123 -13.56 -2.66 14.18
C ALA A 123 -14.23 -1.31 13.85
N GLU A 124 -13.93 -0.68 12.72
CA GLU A 124 -14.54 0.61 12.35
C GLU A 124 -15.45 0.57 11.10
N THR A 125 -15.34 -0.45 10.24
CA THR A 125 -15.99 -0.43 8.92
C THR A 125 -16.90 -1.61 8.62
N GLU A 126 -17.21 -2.50 9.58
CA GLU A 126 -17.85 -3.83 9.41
C GLU A 126 -17.06 -4.78 8.47
N GLU A 127 -16.23 -4.23 7.59
CA GLU A 127 -15.36 -4.88 6.63
C GLU A 127 -13.91 -4.53 6.95
N GLY A 128 -13.03 -5.53 7.01
CA GLY A 128 -11.61 -5.32 7.28
C GLY A 128 -10.87 -4.66 6.12
N PHE A 129 -9.64 -4.18 6.38
CA PHE A 129 -8.81 -3.52 5.37
C PHE A 129 -8.63 -4.38 4.11
N GLU A 130 -8.37 -5.68 4.28
CA GLU A 130 -8.25 -6.64 3.17
C GLU A 130 -9.51 -6.65 2.29
N SER A 131 -10.70 -6.74 2.90
CA SER A 131 -11.98 -6.79 2.18
C SER A 131 -12.24 -5.51 1.38
N LEU A 132 -12.04 -4.35 2.01
CA LEU A 132 -12.19 -3.05 1.35
C LEU A 132 -11.22 -2.88 0.19
N LEU A 133 -9.98 -3.35 0.35
CA LEU A 133 -8.96 -3.30 -0.69
C LEU A 133 -9.32 -4.22 -1.86
N ILE A 134 -9.75 -5.45 -1.59
CA ILE A 134 -10.23 -6.38 -2.62
C ILE A 134 -11.35 -5.74 -3.44
N LYS A 135 -12.35 -5.16 -2.77
CA LYS A 135 -13.48 -4.49 -3.45
C LYS A 135 -13.02 -3.31 -4.31
N ALA A 136 -12.12 -2.48 -3.80
CA ALA A 136 -11.59 -1.34 -4.55
C ALA A 136 -10.80 -1.81 -5.79
N MET A 137 -10.05 -2.89 -5.68
CA MET A 137 -9.27 -3.45 -6.79
C MET A 137 -10.15 -4.10 -7.87
N LYS A 138 -11.26 -4.77 -7.48
CA LYS A 138 -12.25 -5.27 -8.45
C LYS A 138 -12.83 -4.14 -9.31
N LYS A 139 -12.98 -2.94 -8.74
CA LYS A 139 -13.47 -1.75 -9.46
C LYS A 139 -12.41 -1.05 -10.31
N ALA A 140 -11.13 -1.22 -10.00
CA ALA A 140 -10.04 -0.54 -10.67
C ALA A 140 -8.93 -1.52 -11.11
N PRO A 141 -9.23 -2.49 -11.99
CA PRO A 141 -8.38 -3.64 -12.23
C PRO A 141 -7.01 -3.32 -12.85
N GLU A 142 -6.86 -2.22 -13.62
CA GLU A 142 -5.55 -1.79 -14.15
C GLU A 142 -4.64 -1.25 -13.05
N SER A 143 -5.09 -0.24 -12.31
CA SER A 143 -4.33 0.34 -11.20
C SER A 143 -4.19 -0.62 -10.01
N GLY A 144 -5.16 -1.53 -9.86
CA GLY A 144 -5.20 -2.54 -8.80
C GLY A 144 -4.04 -3.51 -8.89
N SER A 145 -3.65 -3.97 -10.09
CA SER A 145 -2.56 -4.94 -10.22
C SER A 145 -1.22 -4.40 -9.70
N TYR A 146 -0.92 -3.12 -9.89
CA TYR A 146 0.27 -2.47 -9.32
C TYR A 146 0.21 -2.34 -7.79
N VAL A 147 -0.98 -2.05 -7.25
CA VAL A 147 -1.20 -2.05 -5.81
C VAL A 147 -1.02 -3.45 -5.24
N ALA A 148 -1.51 -4.49 -5.94
CA ALA A 148 -1.32 -5.90 -5.55
C ALA A 148 0.16 -6.25 -5.45
N CYS A 149 0.92 -5.97 -6.51
CA CYS A 149 2.37 -6.22 -6.54
C CYS A 149 3.08 -5.49 -5.39
N THR A 150 2.76 -4.21 -5.19
CA THR A 150 3.34 -3.41 -4.10
C THR A 150 3.02 -4.03 -2.74
N LEU A 151 1.76 -4.40 -2.54
CA LEU A 151 1.22 -4.88 -1.29
C LEU A 151 1.85 -6.21 -0.88
N VAL A 152 1.77 -7.21 -1.76
CA VAL A 152 2.31 -8.54 -1.49
C VAL A 152 3.83 -8.49 -1.35
N THR A 153 4.52 -7.58 -2.03
CA THR A 153 5.98 -7.46 -1.88
C THR A 153 6.40 -6.82 -0.55
N HIS A 154 5.63 -5.86 -0.02
CA HIS A 154 6.09 -5.02 1.10
C HIS A 154 5.38 -5.24 2.43
N VAL A 155 4.23 -5.92 2.45
CA VAL A 155 3.58 -6.26 3.73
C VAL A 155 4.49 -7.19 4.55
N ASP A 156 4.38 -7.14 5.87
CA ASP A 156 5.14 -8.03 6.76
C ASP A 156 4.89 -9.51 6.42
N SER A 157 5.92 -10.36 6.52
CA SER A 157 5.81 -11.80 6.20
C SER A 157 4.90 -12.58 7.16
N THR A 158 4.59 -12.01 8.32
CA THR A 158 3.66 -12.60 9.30
C THR A 158 2.18 -12.37 8.94
N VAL A 159 1.89 -11.55 7.92
CA VAL A 159 0.52 -11.31 7.44
C VAL A 159 0.14 -12.41 6.45
N ASP A 160 -0.83 -13.25 6.83
CA ASP A 160 -1.44 -14.22 5.93
C ASP A 160 -2.26 -13.49 4.86
N MET A 161 -1.91 -13.74 3.59
CA MET A 161 -2.57 -13.15 2.43
C MET A 161 -3.40 -14.16 1.63
N SER A 162 -3.69 -15.34 2.17
CA SER A 162 -4.35 -16.44 1.43
C SER A 162 -5.68 -16.02 0.80
N ASN A 163 -6.51 -15.26 1.51
CA ASN A 163 -7.77 -14.72 0.99
C ASN A 163 -7.54 -13.70 -0.14
N PHE A 164 -6.63 -12.74 0.05
CA PHE A 164 -6.23 -11.80 -1.01
C PHE A 164 -5.71 -12.49 -2.27
N VAL A 165 -4.85 -13.51 -2.11
CA VAL A 165 -4.27 -14.28 -3.23
C VAL A 165 -5.37 -14.95 -4.04
N THR A 166 -6.30 -15.60 -3.34
CA THR A 166 -7.45 -16.31 -3.93
C THR A 166 -8.37 -15.38 -4.71
N GLN A 167 -8.63 -14.17 -4.19
CA GLN A 167 -9.64 -13.28 -4.80
C GLN A 167 -9.11 -12.32 -5.87
N ILE A 168 -7.86 -11.86 -5.75
CA ILE A 168 -7.33 -10.77 -6.59
C ILE A 168 -5.89 -11.02 -7.02
N GLY A 169 -5.07 -11.64 -6.16
CA GLY A 169 -3.63 -11.75 -6.37
C GLY A 169 -3.28 -12.48 -7.67
N ALA A 170 -3.85 -13.65 -7.89
CA ALA A 170 -3.60 -14.47 -9.08
C ALA A 170 -4.08 -13.77 -10.37
N VAL A 171 -5.31 -13.24 -10.39
CA VAL A 171 -5.87 -12.50 -11.53
C VAL A 171 -4.99 -11.28 -11.87
N SER A 172 -4.51 -10.55 -10.86
CA SER A 172 -3.61 -9.42 -11.03
C SER A 172 -2.28 -9.84 -11.63
N ALA A 173 -1.71 -10.95 -11.15
CA ALA A 173 -0.45 -11.49 -11.66
C ALA A 173 -0.57 -11.90 -13.13
N ILE A 174 -1.59 -12.68 -13.49
CA ILE A 174 -1.85 -13.13 -14.86
C ILE A 174 -1.99 -11.93 -15.81
N LYS A 175 -2.75 -10.93 -15.39
CA LYS A 175 -2.94 -9.70 -16.18
C LYS A 175 -1.61 -8.98 -16.44
N MET A 176 -0.77 -8.86 -15.41
CA MET A 176 0.56 -8.25 -15.54
C MET A 176 1.50 -9.08 -16.43
N LEU A 177 1.44 -10.42 -16.33
CA LEU A 177 2.23 -11.35 -17.14
C LEU A 177 1.85 -11.33 -18.62
N LYS A 178 0.58 -11.06 -18.93
CA LYS A 178 0.06 -10.92 -20.31
C LYS A 178 0.33 -9.53 -20.91
N SER A 179 0.92 -8.59 -20.16
CA SER A 179 1.23 -7.25 -20.65
C SER A 179 2.32 -7.27 -21.74
N SER A 180 2.19 -6.38 -22.73
CA SER A 180 3.23 -6.14 -23.74
C SER A 180 4.47 -5.44 -23.16
N ASP A 181 4.34 -4.76 -22.02
CA ASP A 181 5.43 -4.09 -21.33
C ASP A 181 6.28 -5.07 -20.49
N ALA A 182 7.59 -5.09 -20.73
CA ALA A 182 8.51 -6.01 -20.05
C ALA A 182 8.66 -5.72 -18.55
N GLY A 183 8.56 -4.46 -18.14
CA GLY A 183 8.60 -4.07 -16.73
C GLY A 183 7.34 -4.53 -15.99
N VAL A 184 6.19 -4.44 -16.65
CA VAL A 184 4.91 -4.94 -16.10
C VAL A 184 4.94 -6.45 -15.94
N ARG A 185 5.45 -7.19 -16.94
CA ARG A 185 5.64 -8.64 -16.81
C ARG A 185 6.58 -9.01 -15.67
N THR A 186 7.68 -8.28 -15.51
CA THR A 186 8.63 -8.49 -14.41
C THR A 186 7.97 -8.26 -13.05
N ALA A 187 7.13 -7.23 -12.92
CA ALA A 187 6.38 -6.98 -11.71
C ALA A 187 5.31 -8.07 -11.46
N GLY A 188 4.70 -8.63 -12.50
CA GLY A 188 3.83 -9.81 -12.44
C GLY A 188 4.56 -11.04 -11.88
N LEU A 189 5.77 -11.33 -12.37
CA LEU A 189 6.60 -12.42 -11.85
C LEU A 189 6.93 -12.24 -10.36
N ARG A 190 7.32 -11.02 -9.96
CA ARG A 190 7.59 -10.71 -8.55
C ARG A 190 6.35 -10.91 -7.67
N LEU A 191 5.18 -10.52 -8.17
CA LEU A 191 3.92 -10.75 -7.46
C LEU A 191 3.68 -12.26 -7.26
N VAL A 192 3.86 -13.10 -8.28
CA VAL A 192 3.76 -14.57 -8.15
C VAL A 192 4.71 -15.10 -7.08
N CYS A 193 6.00 -14.74 -7.15
CA CYS A 193 6.98 -15.17 -6.17
C CYS A 193 6.60 -14.72 -4.76
N ALA A 194 6.19 -13.46 -4.58
CA ALA A 194 5.81 -12.93 -3.27
C ALA A 194 4.56 -13.63 -2.71
N MET A 195 3.55 -13.93 -3.54
CA MET A 195 2.36 -14.68 -3.12
C MET A 195 2.73 -16.10 -2.66
N SER A 196 3.59 -16.80 -3.41
CA SER A 196 4.04 -18.15 -3.04
C SER A 196 4.68 -18.23 -1.65
N SER A 197 5.35 -17.15 -1.21
CA SER A 197 5.97 -17.05 0.11
C SER A 197 5.03 -16.61 1.24
N LYS A 198 3.83 -16.11 0.92
CA LYS A 198 2.88 -15.48 1.86
C LYS A 198 1.52 -16.17 1.93
N THR A 199 1.38 -17.29 1.23
CA THR A 199 0.19 -18.15 1.28
C THR A 199 0.49 -19.34 2.18
N SER A 200 -0.11 -19.36 3.37
CA SER A 200 -0.02 -20.49 4.29
C SER A 200 -1.04 -21.59 3.99
N ASP A 201 -2.10 -21.29 3.23
CA ASP A 201 -3.12 -22.25 2.83
C ASP A 201 -2.74 -23.03 1.56
N ALA A 202 -2.64 -24.35 1.68
CA ALA A 202 -2.33 -25.25 0.57
C ALA A 202 -3.39 -25.20 -0.55
N ALA A 203 -4.67 -24.99 -0.23
CA ALA A 203 -5.73 -24.89 -1.23
C ALA A 203 -5.62 -23.60 -2.04
N ALA A 204 -5.39 -22.47 -1.36
CA ALA A 204 -5.12 -21.18 -2.02
C ALA A 204 -3.86 -21.24 -2.90
N PHE A 205 -2.81 -21.94 -2.46
CA PHE A 205 -1.60 -22.13 -3.25
C PHE A 205 -1.84 -22.99 -4.49
N GLN A 206 -2.55 -24.11 -4.36
CA GLN A 206 -2.91 -24.95 -5.50
C GLN A 206 -3.78 -24.21 -6.51
N LEU A 207 -4.71 -23.38 -6.04
CA LEU A 207 -5.53 -22.54 -6.91
C LEU A 207 -4.69 -21.50 -7.66
N LEU A 208 -3.72 -20.86 -6.98
CA LEU A 208 -2.78 -19.95 -7.62
C LEU A 208 -2.00 -20.64 -8.75
N VAL A 209 -1.49 -21.85 -8.49
CA VAL A 209 -0.77 -22.64 -9.50
C VAL A 209 -1.68 -23.01 -10.67
N ALA A 210 -2.90 -23.50 -10.38
CA ALA A 210 -3.87 -23.88 -11.42
C ALA A 210 -4.19 -22.69 -12.33
N GLN A 211 -4.48 -21.52 -11.76
CA GLN A 211 -4.80 -20.31 -12.53
C GLN A 211 -3.62 -19.77 -13.35
N LEU A 212 -2.37 -20.02 -12.94
CA LEU A 212 -1.18 -19.59 -13.69
C LEU A 212 -0.82 -20.54 -14.84
N CYS A 213 -1.27 -21.79 -14.79
CA CYS A 213 -1.00 -22.81 -15.81
C CYS A 213 -2.02 -22.83 -16.96
N GLU A 214 -3.11 -22.05 -16.85
CA GLU A 214 -4.13 -21.82 -17.90
C GLU A 214 -3.78 -20.64 -18.82
#